data_AF-A0A9D7TWF0-F1
#
_entry.id   AF-A0A9D7TWF0-F1
#
_cell.length_a   1.000
_cell.length_b   1.000
_cell.length_c   1.000
_cell.angle_alpha   90.00
_cell.angle_beta   90.00
_cell.angle_gamma   90.00
#
_symmetry.space_group_name_H-M   'P 1'
#
loop_
_entity.id
_entity.type
_entity.pdbx_description
1 polymer ?
#
loop_
_entity_poly.entity_id
_entity_poly.type
_entity_poly.pdbx_seq_one_letter_code
_entity_poly.pdbx_strand_id
1 'polypeptide(L)'
;MMQKTQILKWLVVILVLLNIATISTILFHNYKMQNKNIDNTIAINTGYGTNMLNGRFFRQTLGFNQQQMDSFRNINQAFRPNAMDLTYRIDSVKEKMFIELQKTAPDTIVLHAMSAQIGELHSQLKYKTGMFYLRLKRFALCSK
;
A
#
# COMPACT_ATOMS: atom_id res chain seq x y z
N MET A 1 -27.81 -22.80 18.82
CA MET A 1 -27.58 -23.10 17.38
C MET A 1 -28.15 -21.95 16.57
N MET A 2 -27.35 -20.94 16.19
CA MET A 2 -27.86 -19.83 15.37
C MET A 2 -28.12 -20.32 13.96
N GLN A 3 -29.30 -19.99 13.42
CA GLN A 3 -29.67 -20.41 12.07
C GLN A 3 -28.66 -19.84 11.04
N LYS A 4 -28.29 -20.64 10.04
CA LYS A 4 -27.26 -20.29 9.03
C LYS A 4 -27.52 -18.93 8.35
N THR A 5 -28.78 -18.54 8.20
CA THR A 5 -29.22 -17.24 7.65
C THR A 5 -28.93 -16.05 8.58
N GLN A 6 -29.01 -16.23 9.89
CA GLN A 6 -28.64 -15.20 10.89
C GLN A 6 -27.13 -14.94 10.88
N ILE A 7 -26.33 -16.00 10.74
CA ILE A 7 -24.86 -15.90 10.67
C ILE A 7 -24.43 -15.17 9.40
N LEU A 8 -25.02 -15.49 8.24
CA LEU A 8 -24.73 -14.81 6.97
C LEU A 8 -25.07 -13.31 7.03
N LYS A 9 -26.20 -12.93 7.65
CA LYS A 9 -26.56 -11.52 7.85
C LYS A 9 -25.55 -10.79 8.74
N TRP A 10 -25.16 -11.40 9.86
CA TRP A 10 -24.15 -10.84 10.75
C TRP A 10 -22.77 -10.71 10.08
N LEU A 11 -22.42 -11.65 9.21
CA LEU A 11 -21.18 -11.64 8.45
C LEU A 11 -21.15 -10.46 7.45
N VAL A 12 -22.27 -10.19 6.76
CA VAL A 12 -22.40 -9.03 5.88
C VAL A 12 -22.33 -7.71 6.66
N VAL A 13 -22.99 -7.61 7.82
CA VAL A 13 -22.95 -6.41 8.68
C VAL A 13 -21.53 -6.14 9.19
N ILE A 14 -20.82 -7.18 9.65
CA ILE A 14 -19.43 -7.08 10.08
C ILE A 14 -18.53 -6.68 8.91
N LEU A 15 -18.75 -7.25 7.72
CA LEU A 15 -17.99 -6.90 6.53
C LEU A 15 -18.15 -5.42 6.18
N VAL A 16 -19.38 -4.89 6.21
CA VAL A 16 -19.66 -3.47 5.95
C VAL A 16 -19.04 -2.57 7.01
N LEU A 17 -19.20 -2.90 8.29
CA LEU A 17 -18.62 -2.11 9.39
C LEU A 17 -17.09 -2.09 9.34
N LEU A 18 -16.46 -3.21 9.01
CA LEU A 18 -15.00 -3.31 8.85
C LEU A 18 -14.52 -2.44 7.70
N ASN A 19 -15.23 -2.46 6.56
CA ASN A 19 -14.89 -1.63 5.41
C ASN A 19 -15.10 -0.14 5.71
N ILE A 20 -16.17 0.26 6.39
CA ILE A 20 -16.40 1.65 6.81
C ILE A 20 -15.29 2.10 7.76
N ALA A 21 -14.98 1.32 8.80
CA ALA A 21 -13.93 1.66 9.75
C ALA A 21 -12.55 1.79 9.08
N THR A 22 -12.27 0.96 8.08
CA THR A 22 -11.02 1.03 7.32
C THR A 22 -10.97 2.30 6.46
N ILE A 23 -12.06 2.65 5.77
CA ILE A 23 -12.16 3.88 4.97
C ILE A 23 -12.05 5.12 5.86
N SER A 24 -12.75 5.16 7.00
CA SER A 24 -12.70 6.26 7.96
C SER A 24 -11.31 6.43 8.55
N THR A 25 -10.60 5.34 8.84
CA THR A 25 -9.22 5.38 9.36
C THR A 25 -8.27 5.96 8.30
N ILE A 26 -8.39 5.56 7.04
CA ILE A 26 -7.56 6.07 5.94
C ILE A 26 -7.82 7.57 5.73
N LEU A 27 -9.09 8.02 5.73
CA LEU A 27 -9.44 9.43 5.61
C LEU A 27 -8.88 10.27 6.76
N PHE A 28 -9.05 9.81 8.01
CA PHE A 28 -8.56 10.51 9.20
C PHE A 28 -7.02 10.56 9.24
N HIS A 29 -6.36 9.50 8.75
CA HIS A 29 -4.91 9.45 8.63
C HIS A 29 -4.37 10.36 7.52
N ASN A 30 -5.07 10.44 6.37
CA ASN A 30 -4.69 11.34 5.28
C ASN A 30 -4.84 12.81 5.65
N TYR A 31 -5.90 13.18 6.38
CA TYR A 31 -6.08 14.55 6.88
C TYR A 31 -5.00 14.96 7.90
N LYS A 32 -4.54 14.01 8.73
CA LYS A 32 -3.51 14.28 9.76
C LYS A 32 -2.08 14.25 9.20
N MET A 33 -1.83 13.56 8.09
CA MET A 33 -0.53 13.48 7.42
C MET A 33 -0.24 14.67 6.50
N GLN A 34 -1.24 15.42 6.06
CA GLN A 34 -1.02 16.63 5.24
C GLN A 34 -0.30 17.75 6.01
N ASN A 35 -0.32 17.71 7.36
CA ASN A 35 0.34 18.71 8.23
C ASN A 35 1.69 18.27 8.81
N LYS A 36 2.25 17.11 8.43
CA LYS A 36 3.62 16.74 8.79
C LYS A 36 4.51 16.74 7.57
N ASN A 37 5.41 17.71 7.56
CA ASN A 37 6.52 17.95 6.64
C ASN A 37 6.94 16.74 5.80
N ILE A 38 7.14 17.05 4.52
CA ILE A 38 7.74 16.24 3.46
C ILE A 38 9.14 15.78 3.89
N ASP A 39 9.20 14.78 4.76
CA ASP A 39 10.43 14.08 5.10
C ASP A 39 10.49 12.80 4.28
N ASN A 40 11.01 12.90 3.06
CA ASN A 40 11.78 11.88 2.33
C ASN A 40 11.47 10.39 2.57
N THR A 41 10.22 9.99 2.75
CA THR A 41 9.86 8.62 3.14
C THR A 41 8.67 8.12 2.33
N ILE A 42 8.88 7.03 1.60
CA ILE A 42 7.79 6.28 0.99
C ILE A 42 7.34 5.26 2.01
N ALA A 43 6.07 5.37 2.40
CA ALA A 43 5.39 4.33 3.16
C ALA A 43 5.02 3.19 2.20
N ILE A 44 5.82 2.13 2.17
CA ILE A 44 5.42 0.86 1.55
C ILE A 44 4.71 0.06 2.63
N ASN A 45 3.41 -0.19 2.46
CA ASN A 45 2.63 -0.94 3.42
C ASN A 45 2.90 -2.44 3.22
N THR A 46 3.82 -3.01 4.01
CA THR A 46 4.30 -4.40 3.85
C THR A 46 3.57 -5.42 4.74
N GLY A 47 2.29 -5.21 5.06
CA GLY A 47 1.47 -6.16 5.83
C GLY A 47 1.88 -6.42 7.29
N TYR A 48 3.12 -6.08 7.67
CA TYR A 48 3.68 -6.10 9.03
C TYR A 48 3.89 -4.68 9.54
N GLY A 49 2.78 -3.96 9.72
CA GLY A 49 2.79 -2.57 10.20
C GLY A 49 3.47 -1.59 9.24
N THR A 50 3.27 -0.30 9.49
CA THR A 50 3.90 0.81 8.77
C THR A 50 5.37 0.96 9.16
N ASN A 51 6.17 -0.10 9.04
CA ASN A 51 7.60 -0.04 9.25
C ASN A 51 8.27 0.50 7.97
N MET A 52 8.30 1.84 7.89
CA MET A 52 8.95 2.57 6.80
C MET A 52 10.44 2.24 6.75
N LEU A 53 10.88 1.63 5.65
CA LEU A 53 12.30 1.50 5.32
C LEU A 53 12.87 2.86 4.93
N ASN A 54 13.21 3.64 5.96
CA ASN A 54 13.93 4.90 5.84
C ASN A 54 15.43 4.61 5.73
N GLY A 55 16.20 5.48 5.06
CA GLY A 55 17.67 5.41 5.08
C GLY A 55 18.25 5.37 6.50
N ARG A 56 17.52 5.87 7.50
CA ARG A 56 17.84 5.71 8.93
C ARG A 56 17.87 4.24 9.38
N PHE A 57 16.93 3.40 8.94
CA PHE A 57 16.92 1.96 9.26
C PHE A 57 18.14 1.24 8.70
N PHE A 58 18.49 1.49 7.43
CA PHE A 58 19.66 0.88 6.81
C PHE A 58 20.98 1.30 7.47
N ARG A 59 21.08 2.55 7.91
CA ARG A 59 22.27 3.05 8.59
C ARG A 59 22.37 2.55 10.03
N GLN A 60 21.28 2.57 10.79
CA GLN A 60 21.30 2.30 12.24
C GLN A 60 21.14 0.82 12.58
N THR A 61 20.33 0.08 11.82
CA THR A 61 20.03 -1.34 12.11
C THR A 61 20.92 -2.28 11.31
N LEU A 62 21.20 -1.94 10.05
CA LEU A 62 22.01 -2.78 9.15
C LEU A 62 23.47 -2.31 9.02
N GLY A 63 23.83 -1.20 9.65
CA GLY A 63 25.21 -0.71 9.70
C GLY A 63 25.78 -0.30 8.34
N PHE A 64 24.94 0.12 7.38
CA PHE A 64 25.42 0.47 6.05
C PHE A 64 26.44 1.61 6.11
N ASN A 65 27.57 1.44 5.42
CA ASN A 65 28.59 2.47 5.27
C ASN A 65 28.14 3.57 4.28
N GLN A 66 28.92 4.64 4.15
CA GLN A 66 28.56 5.79 3.32
C GLN A 66 28.33 5.41 1.84
N GLN A 67 29.19 4.55 1.28
CA GLN A 67 29.08 4.10 -0.12
C GLN A 67 27.84 3.23 -0.36
N GLN A 68 27.48 2.37 0.61
CA GLN A 68 26.25 1.58 0.58
C GLN A 68 25.00 2.47 0.71
N MET A 69 25.07 3.54 1.51
CA MET A 69 24.00 4.52 1.64
C MET A 69 23.78 5.34 0.37
N ASP A 70 24.84 5.67 -0.36
CA ASP A 70 24.74 6.38 -1.64
C ASP A 70 24.16 5.47 -2.74
N SER A 71 24.54 4.18 -2.74
CA SER A 71 23.92 3.17 -3.60
C SER A 71 22.43 3.00 -3.28
N PHE A 72 22.06 2.95 -2.00
CA PHE A 72 20.67 2.90 -1.55
C PHE A 72 19.86 4.11 -2.06
N ARG A 73 20.42 5.33 -1.95
CA ARG A 73 19.76 6.55 -2.42
C ARG A 73 19.42 6.49 -3.91
N ASN A 74 20.36 6.06 -4.74
CA ASN A 74 20.15 5.93 -6.19
C ASN A 74 19.06 4.91 -6.53
N ILE A 75 19.10 3.72 -5.90
CA ILE A 75 18.10 2.66 -6.12
C ILE A 75 16.72 3.11 -5.65
N ASN A 76 16.65 3.76 -4.49
CA ASN A 76 15.43 4.30 -3.94
C ASN A 76 14.86 5.38 -4.87
N GLN A 77 15.67 6.35 -5.32
CA GLN A 77 15.23 7.42 -6.23
C GLN A 77 14.60 6.90 -7.53
N ALA A 78 15.10 5.80 -8.09
CA ALA A 78 14.50 5.16 -9.27
C ALA A 78 13.21 4.40 -8.96
N PHE A 79 13.11 3.79 -7.77
CA PHE A 79 11.93 3.05 -7.34
C PHE A 79 10.77 3.97 -6.93
N ARG A 80 11.08 5.12 -6.32
CA ARG A 80 10.12 6.01 -5.67
C ARG A 80 8.96 6.46 -6.55
N PRO A 81 9.21 7.10 -7.72
CA PRO A 81 8.13 7.64 -8.55
C PRO A 81 7.22 6.52 -9.06
N ASN A 82 7.82 5.37 -9.40
CA ASN A 82 7.12 4.20 -9.91
C ASN A 82 6.16 3.59 -8.88
N ALA A 83 6.57 3.49 -7.61
CA ALA A 83 5.72 2.98 -6.55
C ALA A 83 4.60 3.96 -6.18
N MET A 84 4.91 5.26 -6.20
CA MET A 84 3.94 6.32 -5.93
C MET A 84 2.86 6.38 -7.01
N ASP A 85 3.24 6.29 -8.29
CA ASP A 85 2.30 6.24 -9.41
C ASP A 85 1.32 5.06 -9.29
N LEU A 86 1.84 3.85 -9.03
CA LEU A 86 1.01 2.66 -8.86
C LEU A 86 0.05 2.81 -7.67
N THR A 87 0.52 3.38 -6.56
CA THR A 87 -0.31 3.61 -5.37
C THR A 87 -1.42 4.62 -5.65
N TYR A 88 -1.09 5.73 -6.30
CA TYR A 88 -2.06 6.73 -6.73
C TYR A 88 -3.12 6.14 -7.66
N ARG A 89 -2.70 5.32 -8.63
CA ARG A 89 -3.62 4.62 -9.53
C ARG A 89 -4.55 3.67 -8.77
N ILE A 90 -4.04 2.90 -7.82
CA ILE A 90 -4.86 2.03 -6.96
C ILE A 90 -5.91 2.86 -6.23
N ASP A 91 -5.52 3.96 -5.60
CA ASP A 91 -6.43 4.79 -4.82
C ASP A 91 -7.48 5.49 -5.71
N SER A 92 -7.11 5.90 -6.92
CA SER A 92 -8.07 6.43 -7.90
C SER A 92 -9.14 5.40 -8.32
N VAL A 93 -8.78 4.11 -8.41
CA VAL A 93 -9.75 3.05 -8.74
C VAL A 93 -10.63 2.74 -7.53
N LYS A 94 -10.07 2.75 -6.31
CA LYS A 94 -10.87 2.61 -5.08
C LYS A 94 -11.89 3.74 -4.92
N GLU A 95 -11.51 4.97 -5.24
CA GLU A 95 -12.42 6.12 -5.21
C GLU A 95 -13.58 5.93 -6.18
N LYS A 96 -13.30 5.52 -7.43
CA LYS A 96 -14.34 5.19 -8.42
C LYS A 96 -15.24 4.06 -7.96
N MET A 97 -14.66 3.02 -7.37
CA MET A 97 -15.41 1.89 -6.81
C MET A 97 -16.31 2.33 -5.65
N PHE A 98 -15.84 3.24 -4.80
CA PHE A 98 -16.62 3.82 -3.72
C PHE A 98 -17.80 4.65 -4.26
N ILE A 99 -17.60 5.43 -5.33
CA ILE A 99 -18.67 6.18 -5.99
C ILE A 99 -19.72 5.22 -6.59
N GLU A 100 -19.30 4.13 -7.23
CA GLU A 100 -20.21 3.12 -7.79
C GLU A 100 -21.11 2.49 -6.72
N LEU A 101 -20.52 2.16 -5.57
CA LEU A 101 -21.24 1.56 -4.44
C LEU A 101 -22.29 2.49 -3.81
N GLN A 102 -22.20 3.80 -4.02
CA GLN A 102 -23.19 4.77 -3.51
C GLN A 102 -24.42 4.92 -4.40
N LYS A 103 -24.41 4.35 -5.62
CA LYS A 103 -25.56 4.41 -6.53
C LYS A 103 -26.75 3.64 -5.96
N THR A 104 -27.97 4.10 -6.26
CA THR A 104 -29.21 3.41 -5.89
C THR A 104 -29.30 1.98 -6.44
N ALA A 105 -28.67 1.74 -7.60
CA ALA A 105 -28.49 0.41 -8.19
C ALA A 105 -27.03 0.28 -8.68
N PRO A 106 -26.11 -0.25 -7.85
CA PRO A 106 -24.71 -0.44 -8.24
C PRO A 106 -24.55 -1.51 -9.34
N ASP A 107 -23.66 -1.26 -10.29
CA ASP A 107 -23.35 -2.22 -11.36
C ASP A 107 -22.26 -3.21 -10.90
N THR A 108 -22.68 -4.46 -10.69
CA THR A 108 -21.80 -5.55 -10.25
C THR A 108 -20.71 -5.93 -11.26
N ILE A 109 -20.94 -5.73 -12.56
CA ILE A 109 -19.94 -5.99 -13.61
C ILE A 109 -18.83 -4.93 -13.52
N VAL A 110 -19.21 -3.67 -13.34
CA VAL A 110 -18.28 -2.55 -13.17
C VAL A 110 -17.46 -2.70 -11.88
N LEU A 111 -18.09 -3.09 -10.77
CA LEU A 111 -17.40 -3.39 -9.51
C LEU A 111 -16.40 -4.54 -9.66
N HIS A 112 -16.75 -5.60 -10.38
CA HIS A 112 -15.85 -6.72 -10.65
C HIS A 112 -14.65 -6.28 -11.50
N ALA A 113 -14.87 -5.48 -12.55
CA ALA A 113 -13.81 -4.95 -13.40
C ALA A 113 -12.82 -4.07 -12.62
N MET A 114 -13.33 -3.16 -11.76
CA MET A 114 -12.48 -2.34 -10.89
C MET A 114 -11.70 -3.18 -9.87
N SER A 115 -12.32 -4.22 -9.31
CA SER A 115 -11.64 -5.16 -8.40
C SER A 115 -10.48 -5.88 -9.10
N ALA A 116 -10.70 -6.38 -10.32
CA ALA A 116 -9.66 -7.00 -11.13
C ALA A 116 -8.52 -6.02 -11.44
N GLN A 117 -8.84 -4.76 -11.78
CA GLN A 117 -7.86 -3.72 -12.04
C GLN A 117 -7.01 -3.39 -10.81
N ILE A 118 -7.62 -3.29 -9.62
CA ILE A 118 -6.91 -3.11 -8.36
C ILE A 118 -5.97 -4.29 -8.10
N GLY A 119 -6.42 -5.52 -8.35
CA GLY A 119 -5.60 -6.73 -8.22
C GLY A 119 -4.35 -6.69 -9.08
N GLU A 120 -4.49 -6.32 -10.35
CA GLU A 120 -3.37 -6.18 -11.29
C GLU A 120 -2.38 -5.10 -10.84
N LEU A 121 -2.86 -3.92 -10.46
CA LEU A 121 -1.99 -2.84 -9.95
C LEU A 121 -1.24 -3.25 -8.68
N HIS A 122 -1.90 -3.98 -7.77
CA HIS A 122 -1.26 -4.52 -6.58
C HIS A 122 -0.20 -5.57 -6.93
N SER A 123 -0.44 -6.42 -7.92
CA SER A 123 0.55 -7.39 -8.42
C SER A 123 1.80 -6.66 -8.92
N GLN A 124 1.64 -5.63 -9.74
CA GLN A 124 2.74 -4.81 -10.26
C GLN A 124 3.53 -4.13 -9.15
N LEU A 125 2.84 -3.55 -8.15
CA LEU A 125 3.49 -2.90 -7.01
C LEU A 125 4.32 -3.91 -6.20
N LYS A 126 3.78 -5.09 -5.93
CA LYS A 126 4.49 -6.17 -5.24
C LYS A 126 5.70 -6.64 -6.02
N TYR A 127 5.57 -6.84 -7.32
CA TYR A 127 6.69 -7.22 -8.19
C TYR A 127 7.81 -6.18 -8.17
N LYS A 128 7.50 -4.89 -8.37
CA LYS A 128 8.50 -3.82 -8.32
C LYS A 128 9.17 -3.72 -6.95
N THR A 129 8.41 -3.92 -5.88
CA THR A 129 8.92 -3.95 -4.50
C THR A 129 9.89 -5.12 -4.29
N GLY A 130 9.55 -6.32 -4.77
CA GLY A 130 10.46 -7.48 -4.75
C GLY A 130 11.76 -7.22 -5.51
N MET A 131 11.67 -6.64 -6.71
CA MET A 131 12.84 -6.27 -7.51
C MET A 131 13.71 -5.21 -6.82
N PHE A 132 13.09 -4.25 -6.13
CA PHE A 132 13.81 -3.27 -5.31
C PHE A 132 14.62 -3.96 -4.20
N TYR A 133 14.02 -4.89 -3.47
CA TYR A 133 14.73 -5.64 -2.42
C TYR A 133 15.87 -6.51 -2.98
N LEU A 134 15.66 -7.17 -4.12
CA LEU A 134 16.71 -7.96 -4.77
C LEU A 134 17.89 -7.08 -5.20
N ARG A 135 17.62 -5.88 -5.72
CA ARG A 135 18.67 -4.90 -6.05
C ARG A 135 19.43 -4.48 -4.79
N LEU A 136 18.72 -4.10 -3.72
CA LEU A 136 19.36 -3.74 -2.45
C LEU A 136 20.25 -4.86 -1.90
N LYS A 137 19.76 -6.11 -1.92
CA LYS A 137 20.52 -7.29 -1.48
C LYS A 137 21.82 -7.45 -2.26
N ARG A 138 21.80 -7.26 -3.59
CA ARG A 138 23.00 -7.38 -4.44
C ARG A 138 24.09 -6.40 -4.02
N PHE A 139 23.74 -5.14 -3.76
CA PHE A 139 24.71 -4.12 -3.33
C PHE A 139 25.14 -4.27 -1.87
N ALA A 140 24.25 -4.74 -1.00
CA ALA A 140 24.59 -5.02 0.40
C ALA A 140 25.58 -6.19 0.54
N LEU A 141 25.53 -7.19 -0.36
CA LEU A 141 26.36 -8.40 -0.29
C LEU A 141 27.65 -8.36 -1.11
N CYS A 142 27.76 -7.52 -2.16
CA CYS A 142 28.97 -7.42 -2.99
C CYS A 142 30.09 -6.55 -2.42
N SER A 143 29.95 -6.02 -1.19
CA SER A 143 30.97 -5.18 -0.52
C SER A 143 31.75 -5.95 0.56
N LYS A 144 31.71 -7.29 0.56
CA LYS A 144 32.54 -8.15 1.39
C LYS A 144 33.61 -8.83 0.55
#